data_AF-A0A7C2S1Q5-F1
#
_entry.id   AF-A0A7C2S1Q5-F1
#
_cell.length_a   1.000
_cell.length_b   1.000
_cell.length_c   1.000
_cell.angle_alpha   90.00
_cell.angle_beta   90.00
_cell.angle_gamma   90.00
#
_symmetry.space_group_name_H-M   'P 1'
#
loop_
_entity.id
_entity.type
_entity.pdbx_description
1 polymer ?
#
loop_
_entity_poly.entity_id
_entity_poly.type
_entity_poly.pdbx_seq_one_letter_code
_entity_poly.pdbx_strand_id
1 'polypeptide(L)' 'MDTYSFSKLDTEIGTIFVIGTENGLSRVLFGRDEFKEYESSLNGARLAEDGKVGDSAEEIKLYLQGELKEFRT' A
#
# COMPACT_ATOMS: atom_id res chain seq x y z
N MET A 1 15.72 8.50 9.85
CA MET A 1 15.26 8.33 8.46
C MET A 1 14.00 7.51 8.55
N ASP A 2 12.85 8.10 8.21
CA ASP A 2 11.60 7.35 8.19
C ASP A 2 11.69 6.26 7.11
N THR A 3 11.41 5.03 7.51
CA THR A 3 11.40 3.87 6.59
C THR A 3 9.97 3.60 6.22
N TYR A 4 9.68 3.70 4.92
CA TYR A 4 8.39 3.35 4.36
C TYR A 4 8.47 1.96 3.77
N SER A 5 7.40 1.20 3.97
CA SER A 5 7.19 -0.11 3.37
C SER A 5 6.05 -0.02 2.37
N PHE A 6 6.06 -0.83 1.33
CA PHE A 6 4.89 -1.00 0.49
C PHE A 6 4.67 -2.44 0.04
N SER A 7 3.43 -2.74 -0.33
CA SER A 7 3.01 -3.97 -0.99
C SER A 7 2.27 -3.60 -2.28
N LYS A 8 2.61 -4.29 -3.38
CA LYS A 8 1.94 -4.17 -4.67
C LYS A 8 0.89 -5.27 -4.82
N LEU A 9 -0.31 -4.89 -5.24
CA LEU A 9 -1.40 -5.81 -5.54
C LEU A 9 -1.95 -5.53 -6.92
N ASP A 10 -2.27 -6.59 -7.66
CA ASP A 10 -3.03 -6.47 -8.90
C ASP A 10 -4.49 -6.87 -8.60
N THR A 11 -5.42 -5.97 -8.91
CA THR A 11 -6.86 -6.12 -8.67
C THR A 11 -7.65 -5.94 -9.96
N GLU A 12 -8.95 -6.24 -9.95
CA GLU A 12 -9.83 -6.06 -11.11
C GLU A 12 -9.91 -4.60 -11.59
N ILE A 13 -9.72 -3.64 -10.68
CA ILE A 13 -9.73 -2.20 -11.00
C ILE A 13 -8.33 -1.65 -11.33
N GLY A 14 -7.31 -2.50 -11.34
CA GLY A 14 -5.92 -2.15 -11.65
C GLY A 14 -4.93 -2.45 -10.53
N THR A 15 -3.69 -2.01 -10.72
CA THR A 15 -2.63 -2.16 -9.71
C THR A 15 -2.85 -1.17 -8.56
N ILE A 16 -2.71 -1.66 -7.33
CA ILE A 16 -2.79 -0.88 -6.09
C ILE A 16 -1.46 -1.01 -5.35
N PHE A 17 -1.03 0.07 -4.72
CA PHE A 17 0.14 0.11 -3.85
C PHE A 17 -0.32 0.51 -2.45
N VAL A 18 -0.09 -0.38 -1.50
CA VAL A 18 -0.39 -0.13 -0.09
C VAL A 18 0.91 0.24 0.59
N ILE A 19 0.94 1.38 1.27
CA ILE A 19 2.14 1.94 1.89
C ILE A 19 1.92 2.02 3.39
N GLY A 20 2.94 1.62 4.16
CA GLY A 20 2.94 1.73 5.60
C GLY A 20 4.25 2.23 6.16
N THR A 21 4.18 2.54 7.45
CA THR A 21 5.30 2.89 8.31
C THR A 21 5.37 1.89 9.44
N GLU A 22 6.31 2.06 10.36
CA GLU A 22 6.34 1.27 11.60
C GLU A 22 5.07 1.43 12.46
N ASN A 23 4.30 2.51 12.26
CA ASN A 23 3.06 2.78 12.96
C ASN A 23 1.81 2.20 12.25
N GLY A 24 2.00 1.45 11.17
CA GLY A 24 0.92 0.83 10.39
C GLY A 24 0.67 1.49 9.03
N LEU A 25 -0.51 1.22 8.48
CA LEU A 25 -0.91 1.65 7.14
C LEU A 25 -1.00 3.17 7.07
N SER A 26 -0.31 3.75 6.09
CA SER A 26 -0.24 5.20 5.90
C SER A 26 -1.03 5.63 4.68
N ARG A 27 -1.02 4.84 3.60
CA ARG A 27 -1.62 5.24 2.33
C ARG A 27 -1.97 4.06 1.44
N VAL A 28 -2.97 4.25 0.58
CA VAL A 28 -3.32 3.35 -0.52
C VAL A 28 -3.33 4.17 -1.80
N LEU A 29 -2.56 3.75 -2.81
CA LEU A 29 -2.41 4.44 -4.09
C LEU A 29 -2.91 3.53 -5.22
N PHE A 30 -3.66 4.11 -6.16
CA PHE A 30 -4.20 3.40 -7.30
C PHE A 30 -3.41 3.77 -8.55
N GLY A 31 -2.83 2.77 -9.22
CA GLY A 31 -2.04 2.96 -10.42
C GLY A 31 -0.58 3.31 -10.16
N ARG A 32 0.23 3.13 -11.21
CA ARG A 32 1.69 3.32 -11.15
C ARG A 32 2.12 4.78 -11.15
N ASP A 33 1.33 5.66 -11.75
CA ASP A 33 1.69 7.08 -11.87
C ASP A 33 1.58 7.77 -10.50
N GLU A 34 0.51 7.53 -9.77
CA GLU A 34 0.34 7.98 -8.37
C GLU A 34 1.45 7.45 -7.46
N PHE A 35 1.84 6.19 -7.62
CA PHE A 35 2.94 5.61 -6.85
C PHE A 35 4.27 6.31 -7.13
N LYS A 36 4.59 6.60 -8.40
CA LYS A 36 5.81 7.31 -8.79
C LYS A 36 5.84 8.74 -8.29
N GLU A 37 4.70 9.43 -8.33
CA GLU A 37 4.59 10.78 -7.79
C GLU A 37 4.85 10.79 -6.28
N TYR A 38 4.24 9.83 -5.56
CA TYR A 38 4.49 9.67 -4.14
C TYR A 38 5.95 9.32 -3.83
N GLU A 39 6.53 8.34 -4.53
CA GLU A 39 7.94 7.97 -4.38
C GLU A 39 8.88 9.18 -4.60
N SER A 40 8.58 10.00 -5.62
CA SER A 40 9.34 11.23 -5.91
C SER A 40 9.19 12.27 -4.79
N SER A 41 8.05 12.31 -4.10
CA SER A 41 7.80 13.25 -2.98
C SER A 41 8.56 12.91 -1.69
N LEU A 42 9.04 11.67 -1.55
CA LEU A 42 9.68 11.18 -0.32
C LEU A 42 11.07 11.77 -0.05
N ASN A 43 11.61 12.64 -0.93
CA ASN A 43 12.82 13.45 -0.70
C ASN A 43 13.99 12.70 -0.02
N GLY A 44 14.24 11.45 -0.44
CA GLY A 44 15.33 10.62 0.07
C GLY A 44 14.97 9.68 1.23
N ALA A 45 13.71 9.63 1.67
CA ALA A 45 13.23 8.55 2.53
C ALA A 45 13.23 7.22 1.77
N ARG A 46 13.51 6.12 2.47
CA ARG A 46 13.66 4.81 1.84
C ARG A 46 12.28 4.15 1.78
N LEU A 47 11.83 3.84 0.56
CA LEU A 47 10.65 3.05 0.28
C LEU A 47 11.10 1.62 -0.08
N ALA A 48 10.69 0.63 0.70
CA ALA A 48 11.07 -0.76 0.51
C ALA A 48 9.84 -1.65 0.29
N GLU A 49 9.92 -2.56 -0.67
CA GLU A 49 8.95 -3.64 -0.80
C GLU A 49 9.31 -4.75 0.19
N ASP A 50 8.86 -4.65 1.45
CA ASP A 50 9.25 -5.57 2.54
C ASP A 50 8.08 -6.36 3.13
N GLY A 51 6.87 -6.23 2.55
CA GLY A 51 5.70 -7.02 2.94
C GLY A 51 5.13 -6.69 4.33
N LYS A 52 5.66 -5.68 5.05
CA LYS A 52 5.13 -5.29 6.38
C LYS A 52 3.65 -4.87 6.35
N VAL A 53 3.18 -4.40 5.22
CA VAL A 53 1.77 -4.07 4.97
C VAL A 53 1.05 -5.13 4.15
N GLY A 54 1.60 -6.34 4.04
CA GLY A 54 1.02 -7.46 3.29
C GLY A 54 -0.37 -7.83 3.78
N ASP A 55 -0.56 -7.97 5.09
CA ASP A 55 -1.85 -8.34 5.68
C ASP A 55 -2.93 -7.27 5.39
N SER A 56 -2.61 -5.99 5.63
CA SER A 56 -3.51 -4.89 5.30
C SER A 56 -3.78 -4.78 3.80
N ALA A 57 -2.80 -5.11 2.96
CA ALA A 57 -2.97 -5.14 1.52
C ALA A 57 -3.98 -6.23 1.12
N GLU A 58 -3.87 -7.43 1.67
CA GLU A 58 -4.83 -8.50 1.39
C GLU A 58 -6.25 -8.15 1.91
N GLU A 59 -6.38 -7.51 3.07
CA GLU A 59 -7.68 -7.01 3.56
C GLU A 59 -8.29 -5.97 2.59
N ILE A 60 -7.48 -5.04 2.07
CA ILE A 60 -7.92 -4.07 1.05
C ILE A 60 -8.39 -4.78 -0.21
N LYS A 61 -7.67 -5.81 -0.66
CA LYS A 61 -8.07 -6.59 -1.84
C LYS A 61 -9.41 -7.29 -1.61
N LEU A 62 -9.59 -7.98 -0.48
CA LEU A 62 -10.85 -8.65 -0.15
C LEU A 62 -12.02 -7.65 -0.01
N TYR A 63 -11.76 -6.45 0.52
CA TYR A 63 -12.76 -5.39 0.60
C TYR A 63 -13.20 -4.92 -0.79
N LEU A 64 -12.25 -4.69 -1.70
CA LEU A 64 -12.54 -4.28 -3.08
C LEU A 64 -13.29 -5.36 -3.87
N GLN A 65 -13.08 -6.63 -3.53
CA GLN A 65 -13.83 -7.77 -4.09
C GLN A 65 -15.22 -7.95 -3.46
N GLY A 66 -15.57 -7.17 -2.43
CA GLY A 66 -16.83 -7.29 -1.71
C GLY A 66 -16.90 -8.51 -0.77
N GLU A 67 -15.78 -9.20 -0.56
CA GLU A 67 -15.67 -10.37 0.32
C GLU A 67 -15.45 -9.98 1.79
N LEU A 68 -14.81 -8.82 2.01
CA LEU A 68 -14.61 -8.24 3.34
C LEU A 68 -15.53 -7.03 3.55
N LYS A 69 -16.17 -6.96 4.73
CA LYS A 69 -17.06 -5.84 5.11
C LYS A 69 -16.46 -4.89 6.14
N GLU A 70 -15.47 -5.36 6.92
CA GLU A 70 -14.83 -4.62 7.99
C GLU A 70 -13.33 -4.96 8.02
N PHE A 71 -12.48 -3.95 8.17
CA PHE A 71 -11.04 -4.09 8.34
C PHE A 71 -10.72 -4.52 9.78
N ARG A 72 -9.74 -5.40 9.97
CA ARG A 72 -9.39 -5.93 11.29
C ARG A 72 -7.98 -5.53 11.75
N THR A 73 -7.17 -5.03 10.82
CA THR A 73 -5.82 -4.52 11.10
C THR A 73 -5.78 -3.02 11.32
#